data_AF-A0A231RKU7-F1
#
_entry.id   AF-A0A231RKU7-F1
#
_cell.length_a   1.000
_cell.length_b   1.000
_cell.length_c   1.000
_cell.angle_alpha   90.00
_cell.angle_beta   90.00
_cell.angle_gamma   90.00
#
_symmetry.space_group_name_H-M   'P 1'
#
loop_
_entity.id
_entity.type
_entity.pdbx_description
1 polymer ?
#
loop_
_entity_poly.entity_id
_entity_poly.type
_entity_poly.pdbx_seq_one_letter_code
_entity_poly.pdbx_strand_id
1 'polypeptide(L)'
;MWAREARLPPPSPRRPPLLKTAGARTANERRSSSTCCTAPSKARDGASSPRRLPVRSSICWASGHCLRVRPLPSRCPDQPPTFTTRRRKGASLLSNSASPRLLAISDIHGHEDGLLQLLDAAGYKAGKDRLVLLGDYVNEEPNSWDTLRTIKRLADQGAVALPGNTDLTVANLGEAPTHLVPLLGWLKSLPPYWIADGYLFVHAGIRPGIPLDRQPLRDLTEIREAFWKEKVEVPYTVVFGHTPTYKLGAEIGRIWCGDGRIGIDTGAKHGQRLTLLDVGERLSYSCSTSPLNLYRDIRTDSVYNFER
;
A
#
# COMPACT_ATOMS: atom_id res chain seq x y z
N MET A 1 63.86 -18.99 9.53
CA MET A 1 63.45 -17.61 9.19
C MET A 1 61.97 -17.58 8.87
N TRP A 2 61.12 -17.15 9.80
CA TRP A 2 60.22 -15.99 9.63
C TRP A 2 59.39 -15.83 10.90
N ALA A 3 59.54 -14.66 11.51
CA ALA A 3 58.90 -14.26 12.75
C ALA A 3 57.42 -13.96 12.53
N ARG A 4 56.60 -14.23 13.56
CA ARG A 4 55.20 -13.80 13.65
C ARG A 4 55.15 -12.30 13.91
N GLU A 5 54.59 -11.54 12.97
CA GLU A 5 54.27 -10.12 13.17
C GLU A 5 53.06 -9.97 14.11
N ALA A 6 53.25 -9.20 15.17
CA ALA A 6 52.21 -8.75 16.08
C ALA A 6 51.39 -7.63 15.43
N ARG A 7 50.08 -7.82 15.30
CA ARG A 7 49.15 -6.76 14.87
C ARG A 7 48.83 -5.86 16.07
N LEU A 8 49.09 -4.57 15.93
CA LEU A 8 48.67 -3.53 16.88
C LEU A 8 47.14 -3.35 16.84
N PRO A 9 46.49 -3.03 17.98
CA PRO A 9 45.06 -2.76 18.03
C PRO A 9 44.69 -1.40 17.39
N PRO A 10 43.44 -1.24 16.91
CA PRO A 10 43.00 -0.02 16.23
C PRO A 10 42.87 1.19 17.18
N PRO A 11 43.03 2.43 16.68
CA PRO A 11 42.89 3.63 17.49
C PRO A 11 41.42 3.90 17.85
N SER A 12 41.22 4.43 19.06
CA SER A 12 39.91 4.79 19.62
C SER A 12 39.28 6.02 18.94
N PRO A 13 37.93 6.11 18.86
CA PRO A 13 37.25 7.18 18.15
C PRO A 13 37.35 8.52 18.92
N ARG A 14 37.65 9.59 18.18
CA ARG A 14 37.71 10.97 18.70
C ARG A 14 36.30 11.47 19.04
N ARG A 15 36.13 12.06 20.24
CA ARG A 15 34.88 12.72 20.67
C ARG A 15 34.60 13.98 19.84
N PRO A 16 33.34 14.25 19.45
CA PRO A 16 32.96 15.52 18.85
C PRO A 16 32.87 16.66 19.89
N PRO A 17 33.09 17.93 19.50
CA PRO A 17 33.04 19.07 20.40
C PRO A 17 31.62 19.45 20.81
N LEU A 18 31.49 19.89 22.07
CA LEU A 18 30.26 20.36 22.72
C LEU A 18 29.71 21.63 22.04
N LEU A 19 28.47 21.56 21.54
CA LEU A 19 27.68 22.76 21.21
C LEU A 19 27.17 23.41 22.51
N LYS A 20 27.48 24.70 22.68
CA LYS A 20 26.93 25.55 23.74
C LYS A 20 25.47 25.90 23.39
N THR A 21 24.56 25.61 24.30
CA THR A 21 23.18 26.12 24.30
C THR A 21 23.12 27.46 25.05
N ALA A 22 22.46 28.43 24.46
CA ALA A 22 21.99 29.67 25.08
C ALA A 22 20.79 30.14 24.24
N GLY A 23 19.63 30.52 24.77
CA GLY A 23 19.09 30.49 26.12
C GLY A 23 17.60 30.80 25.99
N ALA A 24 16.77 30.13 26.79
CA ALA A 24 15.37 30.49 26.95
C ALA A 24 15.26 31.81 27.74
N ARG A 25 14.40 32.72 27.29
CA ARG A 25 13.83 33.76 28.14
C ARG A 25 12.32 33.77 28.00
N THR A 26 11.71 33.68 29.17
CA THR A 26 10.31 33.81 29.53
C THR A 26 9.89 35.27 29.58
N ALA A 27 8.60 35.53 29.32
CA ALA A 27 7.69 36.51 29.96
C ALA A 27 6.50 36.68 29.00
N ASN A 28 5.31 36.16 29.31
CA ASN A 28 4.32 36.72 30.24
C ASN A 28 3.81 38.09 29.77
N GLU A 29 2.55 38.17 29.29
CA GLU A 29 1.46 38.83 30.02
C GLU A 29 0.24 39.17 29.13
N ARG A 30 -0.91 39.14 29.80
CA ARG A 30 -2.16 39.92 29.59
C ARG A 30 -3.22 39.45 28.59
N ARG A 31 -4.24 38.86 29.23
CA ARG A 31 -5.68 38.97 28.98
C ARG A 31 -6.16 40.37 28.56
N SER A 32 -7.12 40.40 27.64
CA SER A 32 -8.37 41.18 27.66
C SER A 32 -9.08 40.96 26.31
N SER A 33 -10.13 40.12 26.21
CA SER A 33 -11.56 40.41 26.40
C SER A 33 -12.10 41.61 25.61
N SER A 34 -13.28 41.38 25.00
CA SER A 34 -14.22 42.28 24.34
C SER A 34 -13.98 42.55 22.85
N THR A 35 -14.94 42.76 21.95
CA THR A 35 -16.39 42.50 21.83
C THR A 35 -16.73 42.86 20.37
N CYS A 36 -17.65 42.12 19.77
CA CYS A 36 -18.59 42.43 18.69
C CYS A 36 -18.44 43.67 17.77
N CYS A 37 -18.93 43.43 16.53
CA CYS A 37 -19.66 44.38 15.67
C CYS A 37 -18.74 45.30 14.84
N THR A 38 -18.89 45.53 13.53
CA THR A 38 -20.04 45.49 12.62
C THR A 38 -19.52 45.60 11.18
N ALA A 39 -20.23 45.00 10.22
CA ALA A 39 -20.06 45.24 8.79
C ALA A 39 -20.46 46.67 8.39
N PRO A 40 -20.07 47.12 7.18
CA PRO A 40 -20.98 47.87 6.35
C PRO A 40 -21.18 47.25 4.97
N SER A 41 -22.38 47.52 4.49
CA SER A 41 -23.07 47.01 3.32
C SER A 41 -22.87 47.86 2.06
N LYS A 42 -23.30 47.30 0.92
CA LYS A 42 -23.76 47.94 -0.34
C LYS A 42 -22.65 48.46 -1.26
N ALA A 43 -22.73 48.40 -2.59
CA ALA A 43 -23.70 47.87 -3.56
C ALA A 43 -23.00 47.89 -4.96
N ARG A 44 -23.26 46.87 -5.79
CA ARG A 44 -23.96 46.95 -7.10
C ARG A 44 -23.09 47.13 -8.37
N ASP A 45 -23.38 46.20 -9.29
CA ASP A 45 -23.59 46.32 -10.73
C ASP A 45 -22.38 46.63 -11.65
N GLY A 46 -22.24 45.81 -12.70
CA GLY A 46 -21.41 46.17 -13.86
C GLY A 46 -20.91 45.00 -14.70
N ALA A 47 -21.82 44.30 -15.39
CA ALA A 47 -21.45 43.41 -16.48
C ALA A 47 -20.96 44.21 -17.70
N SER A 48 -19.80 43.84 -18.26
CA SER A 48 -19.49 44.02 -19.69
C SER A 48 -18.16 43.37 -20.06
N SER A 49 -18.23 42.29 -20.84
CA SER A 49 -17.16 41.88 -21.76
C SER A 49 -17.03 42.92 -22.87
N PRO A 50 -15.83 43.12 -23.44
CA PRO A 50 -15.75 42.76 -24.87
C PRO A 50 -14.39 42.25 -25.37
N ARG A 51 -14.50 41.49 -26.47
CA ARG A 51 -13.61 41.40 -27.65
C ARG A 51 -12.34 40.52 -27.59
N ARG A 52 -12.48 39.40 -28.31
CA ARG A 52 -11.43 38.73 -29.09
C ARG A 52 -10.89 39.66 -30.18
N LEU A 53 -9.58 39.62 -30.43
CA LEU A 53 -8.97 39.68 -31.76
C LEU A 53 -7.67 38.84 -31.78
N PRO A 54 -7.25 38.35 -32.96
CA PRO A 54 -6.35 37.21 -33.10
C PRO A 54 -4.90 37.62 -33.35
N VAL A 55 -3.94 36.76 -33.00
CA VAL A 55 -2.59 36.82 -33.57
C VAL A 55 -2.21 35.44 -34.09
N ARG A 56 -2.08 35.38 -35.41
CA ARG A 56 -1.40 34.35 -36.18
C ARG A 56 0.11 34.53 -35.96
N SER A 57 0.83 33.43 -35.76
CA SER A 57 2.21 33.32 -36.25
C SER A 57 2.49 31.88 -36.64
N SER A 58 2.46 31.68 -37.95
CA SER A 58 2.91 30.51 -38.67
C SER A 58 4.43 30.38 -38.52
N ILE A 59 4.93 29.19 -38.19
CA ILE A 59 6.28 28.77 -38.52
C ILE A 59 6.15 27.50 -39.37
N CYS A 60 6.41 27.67 -40.66
CA CYS A 60 6.60 26.59 -41.61
C CYS A 60 8.02 26.04 -41.44
N TRP A 61 8.14 24.71 -41.36
CA TRP A 61 9.33 24.00 -41.81
C TRP A 61 8.92 22.98 -42.86
N ALA A 62 9.63 23.02 -43.98
CA ALA A 62 9.45 22.18 -45.13
C ALA A 62 10.08 20.79 -44.88
N SER A 63 9.32 19.73 -45.10
CA SER A 63 9.77 18.49 -45.72
C SER A 63 8.53 17.63 -45.98
N GLY A 64 8.17 17.52 -47.26
CA GLY A 64 7.01 16.78 -47.69
C GLY A 64 7.22 15.27 -47.58
N HIS A 65 6.32 14.60 -46.87
CA HIS A 65 5.89 13.23 -47.15
C HIS A 65 4.44 13.10 -46.69
N CYS A 66 3.51 13.18 -47.66
CA CYS A 66 2.08 13.01 -47.42
C CYS A 66 1.74 11.51 -47.51
N LEU A 67 1.74 10.82 -46.37
CA LEU A 67 1.15 9.48 -46.26
C LEU A 67 -0.35 9.64 -45.99
N ARG A 68 -1.19 9.10 -46.90
CA ARG A 68 -2.65 9.01 -46.72
C ARG A 68 -2.96 8.13 -45.50
N VAL A 69 -3.30 8.74 -44.38
CA VAL A 69 -3.86 8.04 -43.22
C VAL A 69 -5.35 7.81 -43.49
N ARG A 70 -5.77 6.53 -43.59
CA ARG A 70 -7.18 6.14 -43.60
C ARG A 70 -7.80 6.45 -42.22
N PRO A 71 -9.02 6.99 -42.12
CA PRO A 71 -9.68 7.13 -40.83
C PRO A 71 -9.96 5.75 -40.23
N LEU A 72 -9.53 5.55 -38.98
CA LEU A 72 -9.93 4.42 -38.15
C LEU A 72 -11.42 4.55 -37.80
N PRO A 73 -12.22 3.47 -37.86
CA PRO A 73 -13.61 3.54 -37.42
C PRO A 73 -13.68 3.74 -35.91
N SER A 74 -14.37 4.79 -35.52
CA SER A 74 -14.82 5.06 -34.15
C SER A 74 -15.90 4.05 -33.75
N ARG A 75 -15.50 3.04 -32.97
CA ARG A 75 -16.43 2.27 -32.12
C ARG A 75 -15.74 1.92 -30.79
N CYS A 76 -16.17 2.59 -29.73
CA CYS A 76 -16.04 2.07 -28.37
C CYS A 76 -16.90 0.79 -28.26
N PRO A 77 -16.40 -0.29 -27.64
CA PRO A 77 -17.27 -1.35 -27.16
C PRO A 77 -17.86 -0.91 -25.82
N ASP A 78 -18.98 -0.21 -25.85
CA ASP A 78 -19.88 -0.14 -24.70
C ASP A 78 -20.51 -1.53 -24.52
N GLN A 79 -19.94 -2.35 -23.63
CA GLN A 79 -20.60 -3.30 -22.72
C GLN A 79 -19.60 -4.34 -22.18
N PRO A 80 -19.57 -4.60 -20.86
CA PRO A 80 -18.88 -5.77 -20.32
C PRO A 80 -19.60 -7.05 -20.77
N PRO A 81 -18.88 -8.19 -20.92
CA PRO A 81 -19.50 -9.44 -21.35
C PRO A 81 -20.53 -9.91 -20.32
N THR A 82 -21.79 -10.00 -20.74
CA THR A 82 -22.87 -10.64 -19.99
C THR A 82 -22.63 -12.15 -19.96
N PHE A 83 -22.13 -12.67 -18.83
CA PHE A 83 -22.07 -14.12 -18.60
C PHE A 83 -23.49 -14.63 -18.29
N THR A 84 -24.10 -15.30 -19.27
CA THR A 84 -25.36 -16.03 -19.06
C THR A 84 -25.11 -17.18 -18.08
N THR A 85 -25.83 -17.19 -16.96
CA THR A 85 -25.84 -18.27 -15.98
C THR A 85 -26.55 -19.50 -16.56
N ARG A 86 -25.83 -20.33 -17.31
CA ARG A 86 -26.33 -21.65 -17.70
C ARG A 86 -26.14 -22.61 -16.53
N ARG A 87 -27.18 -22.77 -15.73
CA ARG A 87 -27.30 -23.73 -14.62
C ARG A 87 -27.11 -25.16 -15.15
N ARG A 88 -25.90 -25.72 -15.04
CA ARG A 88 -25.68 -27.17 -15.24
C ARG A 88 -26.00 -27.90 -13.93
N LYS A 89 -27.10 -28.66 -13.96
CA LYS A 89 -27.44 -29.66 -12.95
C LYS A 89 -26.45 -30.83 -13.05
N GLY A 90 -25.94 -31.27 -11.90
CA GLY A 90 -25.56 -32.65 -11.60
C GLY A 90 -24.40 -33.25 -12.40
N ALA A 91 -23.21 -33.20 -11.83
CA ALA A 91 -22.25 -34.30 -11.91
C ALA A 91 -21.37 -34.27 -10.65
N SER A 92 -21.60 -35.25 -9.77
CA SER A 92 -20.70 -35.61 -8.68
C SER A 92 -19.36 -36.06 -9.27
N LEU A 93 -18.30 -35.30 -9.02
CA LEU A 93 -16.92 -35.78 -9.07
C LEU A 93 -16.19 -35.13 -7.90
N LEU A 94 -15.99 -35.92 -6.85
CA LEU A 94 -15.05 -35.63 -5.78
C LEU A 94 -13.64 -35.61 -6.38
N SER A 95 -13.18 -34.45 -6.86
CA SER A 95 -11.76 -34.16 -6.92
C SER A 95 -11.40 -33.46 -5.62
N ASN A 96 -10.79 -34.19 -4.69
CA ASN A 96 -10.23 -33.63 -3.46
C ASN A 96 -8.93 -32.87 -3.74
N SER A 97 -8.96 -31.92 -4.69
CA SER A 97 -7.92 -30.92 -4.84
C SER A 97 -8.29 -29.80 -3.88
N ALA A 98 -7.77 -29.85 -2.65
CA ALA A 98 -7.81 -28.71 -1.75
C ALA A 98 -7.34 -27.46 -2.52
N SER A 99 -8.10 -26.37 -2.46
CA SER A 99 -7.71 -25.11 -3.10
C SER A 99 -6.27 -24.77 -2.71
N PRO A 100 -5.44 -24.24 -3.63
CA PRO A 100 -4.08 -23.83 -3.31
C PRO A 100 -4.05 -22.94 -2.06
N ARG A 101 -3.17 -23.27 -1.11
CA ARG A 101 -2.99 -22.53 0.14
C ARG A 101 -2.79 -21.04 -0.16
N LEU A 102 -3.45 -20.19 0.63
CA LEU A 102 -3.54 -18.75 0.38
C LEU A 102 -2.86 -17.97 1.51
N LEU A 103 -1.80 -17.26 1.16
CA LEU A 103 -1.00 -16.45 2.06
C LEU A 103 -1.18 -14.97 1.74
N ALA A 104 -1.10 -14.11 2.75
CA ALA A 104 -1.26 -12.66 2.63
C ALA A 104 -0.31 -11.90 3.56
N ILE A 105 0.29 -10.81 3.08
CA ILE A 105 1.16 -9.92 3.85
C ILE A 105 0.95 -8.47 3.39
N SER A 106 1.02 -7.52 4.32
CA SER A 106 0.84 -6.08 4.05
C SER A 106 1.94 -5.26 4.71
N ASP A 107 2.05 -3.98 4.29
CA ASP A 107 2.78 -2.91 4.98
C ASP A 107 4.23 -3.31 5.31
N ILE A 108 4.98 -3.71 4.29
CA ILE A 108 6.34 -4.25 4.40
C ILE A 108 7.36 -3.13 4.70
N HIS A 109 7.16 -1.92 4.18
CA HIS A 109 7.96 -0.73 4.49
C HIS A 109 9.48 -0.92 4.48
N GLY A 110 10.00 -1.63 3.47
CA GLY A 110 11.43 -1.90 3.31
C GLY A 110 11.97 -3.08 4.13
N HIS A 111 11.12 -3.80 4.87
CA HIS A 111 11.52 -4.98 5.66
C HIS A 111 11.67 -6.24 4.79
N GLU A 112 12.46 -6.17 3.72
CA GLU A 112 12.67 -7.25 2.75
C GLU A 112 13.16 -8.55 3.38
N ASP A 113 14.22 -8.49 4.21
CA ASP A 113 14.75 -9.67 4.88
C ASP A 113 13.71 -10.33 5.80
N GLY A 114 12.88 -9.51 6.45
CA GLY A 114 11.77 -9.98 7.26
C GLY A 114 10.74 -10.72 6.41
N LEU A 115 10.31 -10.13 5.28
CA LEU A 115 9.42 -10.77 4.32
C LEU A 115 9.96 -12.15 3.89
N LEU A 116 11.22 -12.23 3.48
CA LEU A 116 11.83 -13.47 3.00
C LEU A 116 11.89 -14.53 4.10
N GLN A 117 12.24 -14.15 5.34
CA GLN A 117 12.23 -15.07 6.48
C GLN A 117 10.83 -15.59 6.82
N LEU A 118 9.79 -14.77 6.71
CA LEU A 118 8.42 -15.21 6.95
C LEU A 118 7.91 -16.15 5.87
N LEU A 119 8.26 -15.90 4.60
CA LEU A 119 7.95 -16.81 3.49
C LEU A 119 8.65 -18.17 3.68
N ASP A 120 9.90 -18.17 4.13
CA ASP A 120 10.64 -19.40 4.45
C ASP A 120 10.03 -20.15 5.64
N ALA A 121 9.70 -19.44 6.73
CA ALA A 121 9.06 -20.02 7.91
C ALA A 121 7.67 -20.64 7.60
N ALA A 122 6.92 -20.04 6.68
CA ALA A 122 5.66 -20.58 6.19
C ALA A 122 5.85 -21.72 5.16
N GLY A 123 7.09 -21.97 4.71
CA GLY A 123 7.41 -22.91 3.66
C GLY A 123 6.72 -22.57 2.34
N TYR A 124 6.64 -21.27 1.99
CA TYR A 124 6.01 -20.79 0.77
C TYR A 124 6.67 -21.38 -0.48
N LYS A 125 5.84 -21.87 -1.40
CA LYS A 125 6.26 -22.45 -2.68
C LYS A 125 5.51 -21.80 -3.82
N ALA A 126 6.19 -20.96 -4.58
CA ALA A 126 5.65 -20.38 -5.81
C ALA A 126 5.11 -21.46 -6.75
N GLY A 127 3.95 -21.21 -7.36
CA GLY A 127 3.23 -22.16 -8.22
C GLY A 127 2.46 -23.26 -7.49
N LYS A 128 2.64 -23.43 -6.17
CA LYS A 128 1.82 -24.32 -5.32
C LYS A 128 0.92 -23.54 -4.37
N ASP A 129 1.48 -22.49 -3.77
CA ASP A 129 0.76 -21.55 -2.92
C ASP A 129 0.39 -20.29 -3.70
N ARG A 130 -0.66 -19.60 -3.26
CA ARG A 130 -0.98 -18.24 -3.69
C ARG A 130 -0.52 -17.27 -2.62
N LEU A 131 0.13 -16.18 -3.06
CA LEU A 131 0.60 -15.12 -2.19
C LEU A 131 -0.03 -13.80 -2.63
N VAL A 132 -0.60 -13.06 -1.66
CA VAL A 132 -1.14 -11.71 -1.86
C VAL A 132 -0.28 -10.70 -1.10
N LEU A 133 0.24 -9.72 -1.80
CA LEU A 133 1.06 -8.62 -1.28
C LEU A 133 0.19 -7.36 -1.25
N LEU A 134 -0.31 -6.97 -0.07
CA LEU A 134 -1.35 -5.94 0.12
C LEU A 134 -0.83 -4.49 0.17
N GLY A 135 0.26 -4.17 -0.52
CA GLY A 135 0.76 -2.81 -0.64
C GLY A 135 1.58 -2.30 0.55
N ASP A 136 2.04 -1.06 0.41
CA ASP A 136 2.99 -0.35 1.28
C ASP A 136 4.29 -1.12 1.44
N TYR A 137 4.91 -1.39 0.30
CA TYR A 137 6.15 -2.17 0.21
C TYR A 137 7.38 -1.39 0.66
N VAL A 138 7.33 -0.08 0.45
CA VAL A 138 8.45 0.85 0.66
C VAL A 138 8.06 1.98 1.59
N ASN A 139 9.05 2.80 1.95
CA ASN A 139 8.85 4.11 2.54
C ASN A 139 9.04 5.19 1.46
N GLU A 140 8.67 6.42 1.81
CA GLU A 140 8.87 7.57 0.92
C GLU A 140 10.37 7.81 0.66
N GLU A 141 11.22 7.43 1.61
CA GLU A 141 12.67 7.52 1.48
C GLU A 141 13.26 6.43 0.55
N PRO A 142 14.20 6.79 -0.35
CA PRO A 142 14.76 5.86 -1.34
C PRO A 142 15.49 4.63 -0.78
N ASN A 143 15.90 4.63 0.49
CA ASN A 143 16.65 3.54 1.13
C ASN A 143 15.87 2.22 1.21
N SER A 144 14.56 2.25 0.98
CA SER A 144 13.67 1.08 1.00
C SER A 144 13.27 0.61 -0.40
N TRP A 145 13.58 1.37 -1.46
CA TRP A 145 13.00 1.15 -2.79
C TRP A 145 13.51 -0.13 -3.47
N ASP A 146 14.65 -0.67 -3.05
CA ASP A 146 15.15 -1.95 -3.57
C ASP A 146 14.21 -3.13 -3.24
N THR A 147 13.41 -3.03 -2.18
CA THR A 147 12.37 -4.03 -1.86
C THR A 147 11.40 -4.23 -3.03
N LEU A 148 11.14 -3.22 -3.86
CA LEU A 148 10.29 -3.33 -5.04
C LEU A 148 10.78 -4.38 -6.04
N ARG A 149 12.09 -4.63 -6.12
CA ARG A 149 12.63 -5.70 -6.98
C ARG A 149 12.18 -7.07 -6.50
N THR A 150 12.20 -7.29 -5.18
CA THR A 150 11.74 -8.55 -4.58
C THR A 150 10.23 -8.70 -4.71
N ILE A 151 9.44 -7.64 -4.50
CA ILE A 151 7.99 -7.68 -4.74
C ILE A 151 7.69 -7.99 -6.21
N LYS A 152 8.38 -7.33 -7.15
CA LYS A 152 8.22 -7.60 -8.58
C LYS A 152 8.59 -9.04 -8.94
N ARG A 153 9.68 -9.57 -8.39
CA ARG A 153 10.09 -10.97 -8.60
C ARG A 153 9.05 -11.95 -8.09
N LEU A 154 8.47 -11.72 -6.91
CA LEU A 154 7.39 -12.55 -6.36
C LEU A 154 6.15 -12.49 -7.26
N ALA A 155 5.80 -11.30 -7.77
CA ALA A 155 4.69 -11.12 -8.70
C ALA A 155 4.92 -11.86 -10.03
N ASP A 156 6.15 -11.81 -10.57
CA ASP A 156 6.54 -12.56 -11.77
C ASP A 156 6.49 -14.09 -11.56
N GLN A 157 6.55 -14.54 -10.30
CA GLN A 157 6.39 -15.94 -9.89
C GLN A 157 4.94 -16.31 -9.57
N GLY A 158 3.98 -15.40 -9.77
CA GLY A 158 2.54 -15.64 -9.61
C GLY A 158 1.91 -15.06 -8.35
N ALA A 159 2.65 -14.30 -7.54
CA ALA A 159 2.03 -13.55 -6.44
C ALA A 159 1.14 -12.42 -6.99
N VAL A 160 0.04 -12.13 -6.30
CA VAL A 160 -0.81 -10.97 -6.58
C VAL A 160 -0.31 -9.79 -5.78
N ALA A 161 0.09 -8.72 -6.46
CA ALA A 161 0.51 -7.47 -5.84
C ALA A 161 -0.58 -6.41 -5.97
N LEU A 162 -0.90 -5.74 -4.86
CA LEU A 162 -1.81 -4.60 -4.77
C LEU A 162 -1.02 -3.35 -4.35
N PRO A 163 -1.33 -2.15 -4.87
CA PRO A 163 -0.61 -0.95 -4.48
C PRO A 163 -1.12 -0.42 -3.14
N GLY A 164 -0.21 0.01 -2.27
CA GLY A 164 -0.53 0.82 -1.10
C GLY A 164 -0.47 2.31 -1.39
N ASN A 165 -0.93 3.15 -0.46
CA ASN A 165 -0.88 4.61 -0.65
C ASN A 165 0.56 5.13 -0.71
N THR A 166 1.47 4.53 0.05
CA THR A 166 2.89 4.90 0.04
C THR A 166 3.51 4.52 -1.30
N ASP A 167 3.18 3.34 -1.84
CA ASP A 167 3.65 2.89 -3.15
C ASP A 167 3.17 3.82 -4.28
N LEU A 168 1.90 4.24 -4.26
CA LEU A 168 1.35 5.17 -5.25
C LEU A 168 1.98 6.57 -5.11
N THR A 169 2.27 7.01 -3.89
CA THR A 169 2.97 8.28 -3.66
C THR A 169 4.37 8.24 -4.27
N VAL A 170 5.15 7.20 -3.96
CA VAL A 170 6.49 6.98 -4.51
C VAL A 170 6.46 6.85 -6.03
N ALA A 171 5.50 6.12 -6.59
CA ALA A 171 5.38 5.97 -8.02
C ALA A 171 5.08 7.29 -8.75
N ASN A 172 4.44 8.25 -8.08
CA ASN A 172 4.11 9.56 -8.62
C ASN A 172 5.17 10.65 -8.37
N LEU A 173 6.33 10.29 -7.81
CA LEU A 173 7.46 11.20 -7.72
C LEU A 173 7.95 11.58 -9.13
N GLY A 174 8.23 12.88 -9.32
CA GLY A 174 8.66 13.42 -10.61
C GLY A 174 10.10 13.02 -10.99
N GLU A 175 10.96 12.77 -10.00
CA GLU A 175 12.34 12.35 -10.19
C GLU A 175 12.61 11.06 -9.41
N ALA A 176 13.08 10.03 -10.10
CA ALA A 176 13.49 8.75 -9.52
C ALA A 176 14.76 8.25 -10.22
N PRO A 177 15.62 7.45 -9.54
CA PRO A 177 16.75 6.80 -10.19
C PRO A 177 16.28 6.03 -11.43
N THR A 178 16.97 6.20 -12.57
CA THR A 178 16.55 5.66 -13.88
C THR A 178 16.21 4.18 -13.85
N HIS A 179 16.95 3.40 -13.06
CA HIS A 179 16.78 1.96 -12.95
C HIS A 179 15.50 1.53 -12.18
N LEU A 180 14.84 2.45 -11.47
CA LEU A 180 13.59 2.21 -10.73
C LEU A 180 12.36 2.66 -11.50
N VAL A 181 12.50 3.53 -12.50
CA VAL A 181 11.39 4.02 -13.34
C VAL A 181 10.48 2.89 -13.85
N PRO A 182 10.99 1.73 -14.33
CA PRO A 182 10.12 0.63 -14.73
C PRO A 182 9.31 0.03 -13.58
N LEU A 183 9.88 -0.06 -12.37
CA LEU A 183 9.19 -0.58 -11.19
C LEU A 183 8.10 0.38 -10.72
N LEU A 184 8.35 1.69 -10.78
CA LEU A 184 7.35 2.71 -10.46
C LEU A 184 6.19 2.69 -11.47
N GLY A 185 6.48 2.52 -12.76
CA GLY A 185 5.46 2.31 -13.78
C GLY A 185 4.62 1.05 -13.54
N TRP A 186 5.27 -0.04 -13.12
CA TRP A 186 4.60 -1.28 -12.75
C TRP A 186 3.67 -1.11 -11.52
N LEU A 187 4.10 -0.40 -10.48
CA LEU A 187 3.25 -0.11 -9.30
C LEU A 187 1.92 0.56 -9.68
N LYS A 188 1.95 1.52 -10.61
CA LYS A 188 0.74 2.20 -11.11
C LYS A 188 -0.20 1.29 -11.89
N SER A 189 0.31 0.17 -12.40
CA SER A 189 -0.47 -0.79 -13.18
C SER A 189 -1.14 -1.87 -12.34
N LEU A 190 -0.81 -1.95 -11.03
CA LEU A 190 -1.33 -2.97 -10.15
C LEU A 190 -2.85 -2.83 -9.93
N PRO A 191 -3.60 -3.94 -9.86
CA PRO A 191 -5.01 -3.88 -9.52
C PRO A 191 -5.19 -3.37 -8.08
N PRO A 192 -6.22 -2.57 -7.79
CA PRO A 192 -6.39 -1.98 -6.46
C PRO A 192 -6.97 -2.95 -5.42
N TYR A 193 -7.51 -4.08 -5.87
CA TYR A 193 -8.00 -5.16 -5.01
C TYR A 193 -7.96 -6.50 -5.76
N TRP A 194 -8.13 -7.61 -5.02
CA TRP A 194 -8.26 -8.94 -5.58
C TRP A 194 -9.27 -9.79 -4.80
N ILE A 195 -10.00 -10.67 -5.48
CA ILE A 195 -11.04 -11.51 -4.88
C ILE A 195 -10.71 -12.98 -5.14
N ALA A 196 -10.70 -13.80 -4.09
CA ALA A 196 -10.58 -15.25 -4.19
C ALA A 196 -11.13 -15.94 -2.94
N ASP A 197 -11.74 -17.12 -3.13
CA ASP A 197 -12.18 -18.02 -2.05
C ASP A 197 -13.05 -17.37 -0.96
N GLY A 198 -13.90 -16.42 -1.34
CA GLY A 198 -14.74 -15.69 -0.38
C GLY A 198 -14.01 -14.57 0.37
N TYR A 199 -12.78 -14.23 -0.01
CA TYR A 199 -12.02 -13.11 0.53
C TYR A 199 -11.89 -11.97 -0.48
N LEU A 200 -11.93 -10.75 0.02
CA LEU A 200 -11.57 -9.53 -0.68
C LEU A 200 -10.25 -9.00 -0.09
N PHE A 201 -9.20 -8.95 -0.88
CA PHE A 201 -7.92 -8.36 -0.50
C PHE A 201 -7.85 -6.93 -1.03
N VAL A 202 -7.61 -5.97 -0.15
CA VAL A 202 -7.54 -4.55 -0.46
C VAL A 202 -6.58 -3.88 0.51
N HIS A 203 -5.79 -2.89 0.07
CA HIS A 203 -4.76 -2.31 0.93
C HIS A 203 -5.33 -1.70 2.22
N ALA A 204 -6.32 -0.80 2.12
CA ALA A 204 -6.88 -0.12 3.29
C ALA A 204 -8.29 -0.56 3.68
N GLY A 205 -9.18 -0.76 2.70
CA GLY A 205 -10.57 -1.13 2.95
C GLY A 205 -11.50 -0.70 1.82
N ILE A 206 -12.80 -0.68 2.10
CA ILE A 206 -13.83 -0.21 1.16
C ILE A 206 -14.77 0.78 1.83
N ARG A 207 -15.27 1.77 1.09
CA ARG A 207 -16.28 2.70 1.60
C ARG A 207 -17.65 2.00 1.72
N PRO A 208 -18.26 1.94 2.91
CA PRO A 208 -19.61 1.41 3.08
C PRO A 208 -20.63 2.13 2.19
N GLY A 209 -21.63 1.39 1.73
CA GLY A 209 -22.70 1.91 0.86
C GLY A 209 -22.28 2.18 -0.59
N ILE A 210 -21.00 2.03 -0.94
CA ILE A 210 -20.52 2.15 -2.31
C ILE A 210 -20.24 0.76 -2.89
N PRO A 211 -20.82 0.38 -4.04
CA PRO A 211 -20.50 -0.87 -4.71
C PRO A 211 -19.00 -1.03 -4.98
N LEU A 212 -18.49 -2.26 -4.92
CA LEU A 212 -17.04 -2.53 -5.03
C LEU A 212 -16.43 -2.02 -6.34
N ASP A 213 -17.16 -2.14 -7.46
CA ASP A 213 -16.76 -1.66 -8.79
C ASP A 213 -16.79 -0.13 -8.95
N ARG A 214 -17.27 0.59 -7.93
CA ARG A 214 -17.39 2.06 -7.89
C ARG A 214 -16.61 2.69 -6.75
N GLN A 215 -15.82 1.90 -6.03
CA GLN A 215 -14.95 2.41 -4.97
C GLN A 215 -13.91 3.36 -5.57
N PRO A 216 -13.73 4.58 -5.02
CA PRO A 216 -12.66 5.44 -5.47
C PRO A 216 -11.32 4.83 -5.03
N LEU A 217 -10.30 4.90 -5.90
CA LEU A 217 -8.97 4.34 -5.62
C LEU A 217 -8.42 4.81 -4.26
N ARG A 218 -8.63 6.09 -3.95
CA ARG A 218 -8.24 6.68 -2.68
C ARG A 218 -8.81 5.97 -1.46
N ASP A 219 -10.06 5.50 -1.51
CA ASP A 219 -10.60 4.75 -0.37
C ASP A 219 -10.00 3.35 -0.30
N LEU A 220 -9.79 2.69 -1.43
CA LEU A 220 -9.14 1.37 -1.48
C LEU A 220 -7.72 1.40 -0.88
N THR A 221 -7.04 2.56 -0.93
CA THR A 221 -5.67 2.71 -0.44
C THR A 221 -5.50 3.56 0.83
N GLU A 222 -6.48 4.37 1.22
CA GLU A 222 -6.31 5.32 2.35
C GLU A 222 -7.49 5.36 3.32
N ILE A 223 -8.57 4.59 3.09
CA ILE A 223 -9.73 4.66 3.99
C ILE A 223 -9.35 4.24 5.39
N ARG A 224 -9.91 4.95 6.37
CA ARG A 224 -9.67 4.70 7.78
C ARG A 224 -10.95 4.40 8.55
N GLU A 225 -11.30 5.26 9.50
CA GLU A 225 -12.38 5.02 10.46
C GLU A 225 -13.72 4.67 9.83
N ALA A 226 -14.04 5.27 8.68
CA ALA A 226 -15.27 4.98 7.94
C ALA A 226 -15.39 3.50 7.52
N PHE A 227 -14.28 2.78 7.32
CA PHE A 227 -14.32 1.37 6.94
C PHE A 227 -14.50 0.42 8.14
N TRP A 228 -13.81 0.65 9.26
CA TRP A 228 -13.86 -0.28 10.39
C TRP A 228 -14.89 0.08 11.48
N LYS A 229 -15.42 1.31 11.53
CA LYS A 229 -16.49 1.66 12.47
C LYS A 229 -17.89 1.36 11.95
N GLU A 230 -18.06 1.37 10.63
CA GLU A 230 -19.36 1.13 10.01
C GLU A 230 -19.52 -0.33 9.60
N LYS A 231 -20.77 -0.75 9.36
CA LYS A 231 -21.09 -2.08 8.86
C LYS A 231 -20.76 -2.14 7.37
N VAL A 232 -20.02 -3.16 6.97
CA VAL A 232 -19.66 -3.41 5.56
C VAL A 232 -20.50 -4.58 5.06
N GLU A 233 -21.30 -4.35 4.01
CA GLU A 233 -22.20 -5.36 3.45
C GLU A 233 -21.66 -5.88 2.12
N VAL A 234 -20.66 -6.76 2.22
CA VAL A 234 -20.11 -7.49 1.06
C VAL A 234 -20.14 -9.00 1.34
N PRO A 235 -20.29 -9.86 0.32
CA PRO A 235 -20.35 -11.31 0.49
C PRO A 235 -18.94 -11.92 0.71
N TYR A 236 -17.99 -11.13 1.19
CA TYR A 236 -16.59 -11.49 1.34
C TYR A 236 -16.09 -11.13 2.72
N THR A 237 -15.13 -11.90 3.23
CA THR A 237 -14.28 -11.45 4.34
C THR A 237 -13.20 -10.52 3.79
N VAL A 238 -13.13 -9.29 4.29
CA VAL A 238 -12.17 -8.29 3.80
C VAL A 238 -10.85 -8.40 4.55
N VAL A 239 -9.76 -8.66 3.84
CA VAL A 239 -8.39 -8.71 4.36
C VAL A 239 -7.67 -7.42 3.97
N PHE A 240 -7.14 -6.70 4.95
CA PHE A 240 -6.58 -5.36 4.75
C PHE A 240 -5.38 -5.05 5.65
N GLY A 241 -4.62 -4.02 5.28
CA GLY A 241 -3.50 -3.44 6.01
C GLY A 241 -3.73 -1.95 6.31
N HIS A 242 -2.74 -1.09 6.09
CA HIS A 242 -2.76 0.38 6.18
C HIS A 242 -2.98 1.01 7.56
N THR A 243 -3.94 0.47 8.32
CA THR A 243 -4.20 0.87 9.69
C THR A 243 -3.66 -0.19 10.63
N PRO A 244 -2.64 0.16 11.43
CA PRO A 244 -2.06 -0.77 12.37
C PRO A 244 -3.12 -1.36 13.29
N THR A 245 -3.12 -2.67 13.44
CA THR A 245 -4.16 -3.45 14.14
C THR A 245 -4.38 -3.01 15.58
N TYR A 246 -3.36 -2.50 16.27
CA TYR A 246 -3.50 -1.96 17.63
C TYR A 246 -4.39 -0.71 17.69
N LYS A 247 -4.54 0.04 16.59
CA LYS A 247 -5.50 1.15 16.47
C LYS A 247 -6.94 0.67 16.29
N LEU A 248 -7.12 -0.60 15.92
CA LEU A 248 -8.41 -1.28 15.79
C LEU A 248 -8.81 -2.00 17.09
N GLY A 249 -7.95 -1.99 18.11
CA GLY A 249 -8.19 -2.60 19.42
C GLY A 249 -7.54 -3.98 19.60
N ALA A 250 -6.71 -4.45 18.67
CA ALA A 250 -5.90 -5.65 18.90
C ALA A 250 -4.72 -5.35 19.86
N GLU A 251 -4.17 -6.40 20.47
CA GLU A 251 -2.87 -6.30 21.14
C GLU A 251 -1.78 -5.91 20.12
N ILE A 252 -0.75 -5.18 20.57
CA ILE A 252 0.35 -4.75 19.72
C ILE A 252 1.03 -5.96 19.07
N GLY A 253 1.20 -5.89 17.74
CA GLY A 253 1.83 -6.97 16.96
C GLY A 253 0.91 -8.16 16.67
N ARG A 254 -0.39 -8.11 17.01
CA ARG A 254 -1.37 -9.15 16.71
C ARG A 254 -2.28 -8.77 15.55
N ILE A 255 -2.75 -9.78 14.81
CA ILE A 255 -3.79 -9.62 13.80
C ILE A 255 -5.09 -9.17 14.48
N TRP A 256 -5.83 -8.27 13.84
CA TRP A 256 -7.16 -7.88 14.26
C TRP A 256 -8.21 -8.64 13.46
N CYS A 257 -9.23 -9.18 14.12
CA CYS A 257 -10.39 -9.81 13.49
C CYS A 257 -11.66 -9.13 14.00
N GLY A 258 -12.59 -8.83 13.08
CA GLY A 258 -13.92 -8.32 13.39
C GLY A 258 -14.93 -8.79 12.37
N ASP A 259 -16.19 -8.34 12.48
CA ASP A 259 -17.29 -8.79 11.61
C ASP A 259 -16.93 -8.72 10.12
N GLY A 260 -16.64 -9.89 9.53
CA GLY A 260 -16.27 -10.05 8.13
C GLY A 260 -14.96 -9.36 7.72
N ARG A 261 -14.04 -9.06 8.64
CA ARG A 261 -12.83 -8.27 8.37
C ARG A 261 -11.61 -8.81 9.12
N ILE A 262 -10.44 -8.74 8.48
CA ILE A 262 -9.14 -9.12 9.05
C ILE A 262 -8.11 -8.04 8.74
N GLY A 263 -7.60 -7.40 9.78
CA GLY A 263 -6.48 -6.45 9.68
C GLY A 263 -5.16 -7.17 9.92
N ILE A 264 -4.22 -7.08 8.98
CA ILE A 264 -2.92 -7.78 9.05
C ILE A 264 -1.71 -6.84 9.14
N ASP A 265 -1.90 -5.52 9.08
CA ASP A 265 -0.85 -4.55 9.40
C ASP A 265 -0.58 -4.56 10.92
N THR A 266 0.38 -5.36 11.34
CA THR A 266 0.77 -5.48 12.76
C THR A 266 1.80 -4.42 13.19
N GLY A 267 1.99 -3.37 12.37
CA GLY A 267 2.78 -2.19 12.70
C GLY A 267 4.26 -2.29 12.36
N ALA A 268 4.61 -2.96 11.24
CA ALA A 268 5.99 -3.15 10.80
C ALA A 268 6.74 -1.81 10.69
N LYS A 269 6.11 -0.81 10.05
CA LYS A 269 6.59 0.59 9.95
C LYS A 269 6.97 1.21 11.29
N HIS A 270 6.31 0.78 12.37
CA HIS A 270 6.40 1.37 13.69
C HIS A 270 7.29 0.57 14.65
N GLY A 271 8.19 -0.27 14.10
CA GLY A 271 9.10 -1.10 14.89
C GLY A 271 8.39 -2.19 15.71
N GLN A 272 7.14 -2.54 15.35
CA GLN A 272 6.39 -3.59 16.01
C GLN A 272 6.67 -4.94 15.35
N ARG A 273 5.77 -5.44 14.52
CA ARG A 273 5.91 -6.73 13.84
C ARG A 273 5.54 -6.63 12.37
N LEU A 274 6.22 -7.43 11.55
CA LEU A 274 5.79 -7.79 10.21
C LEU A 274 5.04 -9.12 10.31
N THR A 275 3.96 -9.31 9.55
CA THR A 275 3.12 -10.51 9.66
C THR A 275 2.67 -11.03 8.30
N LEU A 276 2.85 -12.33 8.11
CA LEU A 276 2.32 -13.12 7.02
C LEU A 276 1.17 -13.98 7.57
N LEU A 277 -0.01 -13.84 6.99
CA LEU A 277 -1.20 -14.61 7.31
C LEU A 277 -1.33 -15.80 6.35
N ASP A 278 -1.50 -17.00 6.88
CA ASP A 278 -2.09 -18.14 6.19
C ASP A 278 -3.60 -18.10 6.38
N VAL A 279 -4.30 -17.73 5.32
CA VAL A 279 -5.75 -17.49 5.34
C VAL A 279 -6.51 -18.81 5.50
N GLY A 280 -6.00 -19.89 4.91
CA GLY A 280 -6.64 -21.20 4.93
C GLY A 280 -6.49 -21.90 6.28
N GLU A 281 -5.26 -21.97 6.78
CA GLU A 281 -4.94 -22.65 8.04
C GLU A 281 -5.17 -21.75 9.27
N ARG A 282 -5.48 -20.47 9.06
CA ARG A 282 -5.64 -19.45 10.12
C ARG A 282 -4.41 -19.41 11.03
N LEU A 283 -3.24 -19.45 10.41
CA LEU A 283 -1.96 -19.29 11.08
C LEU A 283 -1.36 -17.95 10.69
N SER A 284 -0.55 -17.38 11.57
CA SER A 284 0.23 -16.19 11.28
C SER A 284 1.69 -16.44 11.61
N TYR A 285 2.57 -15.99 10.73
CA TYR A 285 4.00 -15.99 10.91
C TYR A 285 4.43 -14.54 11.06
N SER A 286 5.15 -14.20 12.12
CA SER A 286 5.55 -12.82 12.37
C SER A 286 6.96 -12.71 12.92
N CYS A 287 7.61 -11.58 12.69
CA CYS A 287 8.92 -11.27 13.25
C CYS A 287 8.96 -9.79 13.68
N SER A 288 9.79 -9.44 14.67
CA SER A 288 9.91 -8.06 15.11
C SER A 288 10.61 -7.18 14.07
N THR A 289 10.12 -5.95 13.93
CA THR A 289 10.79 -4.89 13.14
C THR A 289 11.52 -3.88 14.03
N SER A 290 11.59 -4.11 15.33
CA SER A 290 12.33 -3.27 16.27
C SER A 290 13.84 -3.35 16.00
N PRO A 291 14.58 -2.24 15.99
CA PRO A 291 16.04 -2.25 15.82
C PRO A 291 16.78 -3.15 16.82
N LEU A 292 16.23 -3.34 18.02
CA LEU A 292 16.84 -4.16 19.07
C LEU A 292 16.71 -5.66 18.81
N ASN A 293 15.71 -6.09 18.05
CA ASN A 293 15.39 -7.50 17.82
C ASN A 293 15.01 -7.79 16.36
N LEU A 294 15.59 -7.03 15.44
CA LEU A 294 15.18 -7.00 14.03
C LEU A 294 15.23 -8.40 13.41
N TYR A 295 14.04 -8.94 13.13
CA TYR A 295 13.75 -10.25 12.54
C TYR A 295 14.22 -11.47 13.35
N ARG A 296 14.66 -11.32 14.60
CA ARG A 296 15.28 -12.42 15.35
C ARG A 296 14.28 -13.31 16.09
N ASP A 297 13.01 -12.92 16.18
CA ASP A 297 11.96 -13.64 16.89
C ASP A 297 10.80 -14.04 15.97
N ILE A 298 11.06 -15.00 15.08
CA ILE A 298 10.00 -15.63 14.30
C ILE A 298 9.02 -16.31 15.26
N ARG A 299 7.74 -15.97 15.14
CA ARG A 299 6.63 -16.56 15.89
C ARG A 299 5.61 -17.12 14.92
N THR A 300 5.01 -18.24 15.31
CA THR A 300 3.85 -18.81 14.66
C THR A 300 2.71 -18.81 15.65
N ASP A 301 1.62 -18.14 15.31
CA ASP A 301 0.45 -18.00 16.16
C ASP A 301 -0.81 -18.36 15.37
N SER A 302 -1.73 -19.09 16.01
CA SER A 302 -3.07 -19.29 15.46
C SER A 302 -3.91 -18.02 15.57
N VAL A 303 -4.65 -17.71 14.52
CA VAL A 303 -5.58 -16.60 14.43
C VAL A 303 -6.95 -17.07 14.93
N TYR A 304 -7.12 -17.09 16.26
CA TYR A 304 -8.41 -17.37 16.89
C TYR A 304 -9.33 -16.13 16.80
N ASN A 305 -10.66 -16.36 16.72
CA ASN A 305 -11.76 -15.37 16.64
C ASN A 305 -12.32 -15.00 15.25
N PHE A 306 -12.50 -15.96 14.34
CA PHE A 306 -13.37 -15.73 13.17
C PHE A 306 -14.87 -15.85 13.49
N GLU A 307 -15.21 -16.41 14.65
CA GLU A 307 -16.59 -16.61 15.09
C GLU A 307 -16.77 -15.91 16.44
N ARG A 308 -17.39 -14.73 16.40
CA ARG A 308 -18.25 -14.27 17.47
C ARG A 308 -19.27 -13.30 16.92
#